data_AF-A0A4Z0PUF8-F1
#
_entry.id   AF-A0A4Z0PUF8-F1
#
_cell.length_a   1.000
_cell.length_b   1.000
_cell.length_c   1.000
_cell.angle_alpha   90.00
_cell.angle_beta   90.00
_cell.angle_gamma   90.00
#
_symmetry.space_group_name_H-M   'P 1'
#
loop_
_entity.id
_entity.type
_entity.pdbx_description
1 polymer ?
#
loop_
_entity_poly.entity_id
_entity_poly.type
_entity_poly.pdbx_seq_one_letter_code
_entity_poly.pdbx_strand_id
1 'polypeptide(L)'
;MQTLFFLVGALLLTPFLSFGQSVNMDLNAMDVVLHDTLISKPDFIANGNTLPASRAKYLVFAPPTDGPRTIYYLSGGRYAQGMLKSGKETGEWTYWHRNGQKARVGPYVNGQREGTHTYWYENGNLRGVGGFKHDVYEGTWTMYAEDGKQQSVQTFQNGRPIK
;
A
#
# COMPACT_ATOMS: atom_id res chain seq x y z
N MET A 1 -7.76 2.81 -13.49
CA MET A 1 -8.04 4.12 -12.87
C MET A 1 -9.29 3.94 -12.02
N GLN A 2 -9.16 3.96 -10.69
CA GLN A 2 -10.32 3.88 -9.78
C GLN A 2 -10.68 5.29 -9.35
N THR A 3 -11.78 5.82 -9.88
CA THR A 3 -12.36 7.10 -9.47
C THR A 3 -13.22 6.90 -8.24
N LEU A 4 -12.98 7.65 -7.16
CA LEU A 4 -13.94 7.78 -6.06
C LEU A 4 -14.62 9.14 -6.13
N PHE A 5 -15.92 9.16 -5.85
CA PHE A 5 -16.71 10.38 -5.74
C PHE A 5 -16.94 10.69 -4.26
N PHE A 6 -16.44 11.84 -3.80
CA PHE A 6 -16.74 12.36 -2.45
C PHE A 6 -17.59 13.61 -2.55
N LEU A 7 -18.60 13.75 -1.68
CA LEU A 7 -19.15 15.05 -1.32
C LEU A 7 -18.16 15.71 -0.36
N VAL A 8 -17.43 16.72 -0.81
CA VAL A 8 -16.48 17.45 0.04
C VAL A 8 -17.24 18.51 0.83
N GLY A 9 -17.27 18.36 2.15
CA GLY A 9 -17.70 19.38 3.10
C GLY A 9 -16.55 19.73 4.05
N ALA A 10 -15.88 20.87 3.79
CA ALA A 10 -15.11 21.72 4.71
C ALA A 10 -13.87 22.35 4.05
N LEU A 11 -13.74 23.66 4.30
CA LEU A 11 -12.79 24.67 3.83
C LEU A 11 -11.30 24.30 3.94
N LEU A 12 -10.48 24.72 2.96
CA LEU A 12 -9.76 26.00 2.98
C LEU A 12 -9.14 26.35 1.60
N LEU A 13 -9.38 27.61 1.19
CA LEU A 13 -8.66 28.43 0.18
C LEU A 13 -8.78 28.10 -1.33
N THR A 14 -9.99 28.22 -1.89
CA THR A 14 -10.27 28.95 -3.14
C THR A 14 -11.74 29.42 -3.13
N PRO A 15 -12.09 30.63 -3.65
CA PRO A 15 -13.48 30.95 -3.93
C PRO A 15 -13.87 30.21 -5.23
N PHE A 16 -15.12 29.76 -5.32
CA PHE A 16 -15.66 28.89 -6.38
C PHE A 16 -15.42 27.39 -6.21
N LEU A 17 -15.98 26.82 -5.15
CA LEU A 17 -16.73 25.57 -5.35
C LEU A 17 -18.14 25.75 -4.79
N SER A 18 -19.11 25.84 -5.71
CA SER A 18 -20.52 25.76 -5.40
C SER A 18 -20.87 24.36 -4.90
N PHE A 19 -21.72 24.31 -3.87
CA PHE A 19 -22.34 23.09 -3.34
C PHE A 19 -22.88 22.20 -4.47
N GLY A 20 -22.43 20.94 -4.55
CA GLY A 20 -23.09 19.90 -5.37
C GLY A 20 -22.29 19.23 -6.48
N GLN A 21 -20.98 19.48 -6.65
CA GLN A 21 -20.17 18.73 -7.62
C GLN A 21 -19.35 17.63 -6.94
N SER A 22 -19.46 16.41 -7.48
CA SER A 22 -18.57 15.31 -7.13
C SER A 22 -17.19 15.56 -7.74
N VAL A 23 -16.16 15.63 -6.90
CA VAL A 23 -14.78 15.79 -7.38
C VAL A 23 -14.28 14.42 -7.82
N ASN A 24 -13.88 14.28 -9.09
CA ASN A 24 -13.18 13.10 -9.58
C ASN A 24 -11.71 13.21 -9.15
N MET A 25 -11.35 12.61 -8.02
CA MET A 25 -9.97 12.55 -7.55
C MET A 25 -9.32 11.23 -7.95
N ASP A 26 -8.16 11.30 -8.62
CA ASP A 26 -7.30 10.14 -8.81
C ASP A 26 -6.47 9.90 -7.54
N LEU A 27 -6.93 8.97 -6.71
CA LEU A 27 -6.25 8.58 -5.48
C LEU A 27 -4.87 7.97 -5.74
N ASN A 28 -4.55 7.52 -6.96
CA ASN A 28 -3.21 7.04 -7.27
C ASN A 28 -2.18 8.18 -7.20
N ALA A 29 -2.58 9.42 -7.50
CA ALA A 29 -1.72 10.59 -7.53
C ALA A 29 -1.59 11.33 -6.18
N MET A 30 -2.41 10.99 -5.18
CA MET A 30 -2.52 11.74 -3.92
C MET A 30 -2.30 10.84 -2.71
N ASP A 31 -1.61 11.35 -1.69
CA ASP A 31 -1.65 10.79 -0.34
C ASP A 31 -3.01 11.03 0.31
N VAL A 32 -3.37 10.15 1.23
CA VAL A 32 -4.53 10.29 2.10
C VAL A 32 -4.01 10.55 3.51
N VAL A 33 -4.22 11.75 4.03
CA VAL A 33 -3.69 12.17 5.33
C VAL A 33 -4.83 12.45 6.29
N LEU A 34 -4.76 11.91 7.49
CA LEU A 34 -5.71 12.19 8.57
C LEU A 34 -4.95 12.83 9.73
N HIS A 35 -5.18 14.13 9.95
CA HIS A 35 -4.31 15.00 10.77
C HIS A 35 -2.87 15.03 10.24
N ASP A 36 -1.96 14.33 10.90
CA ASP A 36 -0.53 14.18 10.59
C ASP A 36 -0.17 12.75 10.15
N THR A 37 -1.18 11.87 10.05
CA THR A 37 -1.00 10.44 9.83
C THR A 37 -1.31 10.09 8.38
N LEU A 38 -0.33 9.50 7.67
CA LEU A 38 -0.52 8.97 6.33
C LEU A 38 -1.32 7.65 6.38
N ILE A 39 -2.44 7.60 5.68
CA ILE A 39 -3.37 6.48 5.67
C ILE A 39 -3.18 5.63 4.41
N SER A 40 -3.24 4.31 4.59
CA SER A 40 -3.25 3.33 3.52
C SER A 40 -4.42 3.57 2.57
N LYS A 41 -4.13 3.84 1.29
CA LYS A 41 -5.16 4.05 0.27
C LYS A 41 -6.10 2.85 0.12
N PRO A 42 -5.60 1.59 0.03
CA PRO A 42 -6.50 0.43 0.00
C PRO A 42 -7.42 0.37 1.22
N ASP A 43 -6.89 0.68 2.40
CA ASP A 43 -7.70 0.66 3.63
C ASP A 43 -8.73 1.79 3.66
N PHE A 44 -8.35 2.99 3.21
CA PHE A 44 -9.24 4.13 3.10
C PHE A 44 -10.36 3.89 2.08
N ILE A 45 -10.06 3.29 0.93
CA ILE A 45 -11.07 2.94 -0.07
C ILE A 45 -12.07 1.92 0.50
N ALA A 46 -11.58 0.94 1.27
CA ALA A 46 -12.43 -0.10 1.86
C ALA A 46 -13.27 0.38 3.05
N ASN A 47 -12.71 1.23 3.91
CA ASN A 47 -13.28 1.54 5.23
C ASN A 47 -13.49 3.03 5.49
N GLY A 48 -13.11 3.93 4.57
CA GLY A 48 -13.18 5.38 4.76
C GLY A 48 -14.62 5.91 4.91
N ASN A 49 -15.61 5.21 4.37
CA ASN A 49 -17.03 5.52 4.56
C ASN A 49 -17.52 5.33 6.01
N THR A 50 -16.76 4.61 6.84
CA THR A 50 -17.07 4.41 8.27
C THR A 50 -16.48 5.51 9.17
N LEU A 51 -15.73 6.46 8.60
CA LEU A 51 -15.13 7.54 9.37
C LEU A 51 -16.22 8.48 9.91
N PRO A 52 -16.29 8.71 11.24
CA PRO A 52 -17.24 9.66 11.79
C PRO A 52 -16.90 11.07 11.30
N ALA A 53 -17.93 11.91 11.13
CA ALA A 53 -17.76 13.30 10.67
C ALA A 53 -16.74 14.10 11.52
N SER A 54 -16.67 13.79 12.82
CA SER A 54 -15.70 14.38 13.75
C SER A 54 -14.23 14.09 13.39
N ARG A 55 -13.94 12.98 12.71
CA ARG A 55 -12.62 12.65 12.18
C ARG A 55 -12.45 13.08 10.72
N ALA A 56 -13.49 12.89 9.90
CA ALA A 56 -13.42 13.17 8.46
C ALA A 56 -13.07 14.64 8.14
N LYS A 57 -13.44 15.58 9.02
CA LYS A 57 -13.07 17.01 8.87
C LYS A 57 -11.56 17.30 8.89
N TYR A 58 -10.73 16.32 9.27
CA TYR A 58 -9.26 16.42 9.28
C TYR A 58 -8.61 15.61 8.15
N LEU A 59 -9.41 15.13 7.20
CA LEU A 59 -8.91 14.41 6.03
C LEU A 59 -8.36 15.41 5.01
N VAL A 60 -7.14 15.15 4.55
CA VAL A 60 -6.45 15.95 3.55
C VAL A 60 -5.95 15.03 2.45
N PHE A 61 -6.10 15.46 1.20
CA PHE A 61 -5.45 14.83 0.05
C PHE A 61 -4.34 15.75 -0.44
N ALA A 62 -3.13 15.23 -0.50
CA ALA A 62 -1.95 16.01 -0.85
C ALA A 62 -1.04 15.25 -1.82
N PRO A 63 -0.29 15.93 -2.70
CA PRO A 63 0.73 15.26 -3.50
C PRO A 63 1.74 14.53 -2.60
N PRO A 64 2.19 13.33 -2.98
CA PRO A 64 3.18 12.60 -2.21
C PRO A 64 4.52 13.33 -2.20
N THR A 65 5.18 13.36 -1.05
CA THR A 65 6.53 13.89 -0.89
C THR A 65 7.57 12.78 -0.84
N ASP A 66 8.77 13.12 -1.30
CA ASP A 66 9.94 12.25 -1.20
C ASP A 66 10.41 12.14 0.25
N GLY A 67 11.03 11.01 0.57
CA GLY A 67 11.56 10.74 1.90
C GLY A 67 10.92 9.53 2.59
N PRO A 68 11.25 9.33 3.88
CA PRO A 68 10.77 8.19 4.63
C PRO A 68 9.26 8.26 4.81
N ARG A 69 8.59 7.13 4.61
CA ARG A 69 7.14 6.99 4.77
C ARG A 69 6.83 5.98 5.85
N THR A 70 5.88 6.33 6.70
CA THR A 70 5.17 5.37 7.55
C THR A 70 3.68 5.55 7.30
N ILE A 71 3.03 4.48 6.86
CA ILE A 71 1.64 4.44 6.43
C ILE A 71 0.87 3.59 7.45
N TYR A 72 -0.32 4.03 7.81
CA TYR A 72 -1.16 3.40 8.81
C TYR A 72 -2.48 2.93 8.23
N TYR A 73 -3.03 1.89 8.84
CA TYR A 73 -4.45 1.58 8.75
C TYR A 73 -5.26 2.71 9.43
N LEU A 74 -6.51 2.90 9.01
CA LEU A 74 -7.48 3.80 9.65
C LEU A 74 -7.72 3.47 11.12
N SER A 75 -7.53 2.20 11.50
CA SER A 75 -7.58 1.72 12.89
C SER A 75 -6.35 2.10 13.72
N GLY A 76 -5.30 2.66 13.10
CA GLY A 76 -4.08 3.12 13.77
C GLY A 76 -2.91 2.14 13.76
N GLY A 77 -3.10 0.89 13.32
CA GLY A 77 -2.00 -0.06 13.13
C GLY A 77 -1.09 0.33 11.96
N ARG A 78 0.19 -0.05 11.99
CA ARG A 78 1.10 0.16 10.84
C ARG A 78 0.63 -0.68 9.65
N TYR A 79 0.61 -0.07 8.47
CA TYR A 79 0.31 -0.73 7.20
C TYR A 79 1.59 -0.96 6.39
N ALA A 80 2.42 0.07 6.23
CA ALA A 80 3.63 0.00 5.44
C ALA A 80 4.67 1.04 5.88
N GLN A 81 5.93 0.79 5.55
CA GLN A 81 7.05 1.68 5.83
C GLN A 81 8.14 1.46 4.79
N GLY A 82 8.76 2.55 4.35
CA GLY A 82 9.86 2.52 3.39
C GLY A 82 10.27 3.92 2.96
N MET A 83 10.90 4.02 1.79
CA MET A 83 11.33 5.29 1.21
C MET A 83 10.55 5.58 -0.07
N LEU A 84 10.14 6.83 -0.24
CA LEU A 84 9.56 7.33 -1.49
C LEU A 84 10.56 8.24 -2.21
N LYS A 85 10.66 8.08 -3.53
CA LYS A 85 11.42 8.97 -4.41
C LYS A 85 10.64 9.22 -5.69
N SER A 86 10.46 10.48 -6.05
CA SER A 86 9.64 10.94 -7.17
C SER A 86 8.25 10.30 -7.18
N GLY A 87 7.61 10.24 -6.00
CA GLY A 87 6.29 9.65 -5.83
C GLY A 87 6.22 8.12 -5.90
N LYS A 88 7.37 7.42 -5.97
CA LYS A 88 7.45 5.97 -6.16
C LYS A 88 8.24 5.28 -5.04
N GLU A 89 7.87 4.05 -4.72
CA GLU A 89 8.57 3.23 -3.73
C GLU A 89 10.02 2.95 -4.18
N THR A 90 10.96 3.10 -3.26
CA THR A 90 12.38 2.77 -3.48
C THR A 90 13.01 2.16 -2.22
N GLY A 91 13.99 1.29 -2.40
CA GLY A 91 14.67 0.60 -1.30
C GLY A 91 13.81 -0.49 -0.67
N GLU A 92 14.16 -0.93 0.52
CA GLU A 92 13.37 -1.95 1.24
C GLU A 92 12.06 -1.35 1.75
N TRP A 93 10.96 -2.04 1.47
CA TRP A 93 9.66 -1.76 2.05
C TRP A 93 9.20 -2.92 2.92
N THR A 94 8.63 -2.58 4.07
CA THR A 94 7.93 -3.54 4.93
C THR A 94 6.44 -3.19 4.93
N TYR A 95 5.62 -4.24 4.88
CA TYR A 95 4.17 -4.17 5.00
C TYR A 95 3.75 -5.07 6.15
N TRP A 96 2.68 -4.69 6.84
CA TRP A 96 2.14 -5.40 7.99
C TRP A 96 0.69 -5.78 7.75
N HIS A 97 0.27 -6.87 8.38
CA HIS A 97 -1.12 -7.24 8.58
C HIS A 97 -1.73 -6.37 9.68
N ARG A 98 -3.06 -6.32 9.78
CA ARG A 98 -3.75 -5.53 10.81
C ARG A 98 -3.43 -5.94 12.23
N ASN A 99 -3.05 -7.20 12.44
CA ASN A 99 -2.63 -7.73 13.73
C ASN A 99 -1.19 -7.33 14.12
N GLY A 100 -0.50 -6.53 13.29
CA GLY A 100 0.85 -6.04 13.55
C GLY A 100 1.97 -7.00 13.15
N GLN A 101 1.63 -8.18 12.60
CA GLN A 101 2.62 -9.10 12.05
C GLN A 101 3.06 -8.65 10.66
N LYS A 102 4.29 -9.00 10.24
CA LYS A 102 4.75 -8.67 8.88
C LYS A 102 3.87 -9.40 7.87
N ALA A 103 3.51 -8.71 6.80
CA ALA A 103 2.81 -9.29 5.65
C ALA A 103 3.76 -9.51 4.48
N ARG A 104 4.66 -8.56 4.24
CA ARG A 104 5.62 -8.60 3.14
C ARG A 104 6.83 -7.73 3.45
N VAL A 105 8.00 -8.15 3.01
CA VAL A 105 9.23 -7.36 2.98
C VAL A 105 9.91 -7.58 1.64
N GLY A 106 10.41 -6.52 1.02
CA GLY A 106 11.32 -6.65 -0.11
C GLY A 106 11.71 -5.32 -0.74
N PRO A 107 12.70 -5.34 -1.66
CA PRO A 107 13.19 -4.15 -2.34
C PRO A 107 12.26 -3.64 -3.44
N TYR A 108 12.26 -2.32 -3.61
CA TYR A 108 11.57 -1.63 -4.69
C TYR A 108 12.52 -0.72 -5.45
N VAL A 109 12.31 -0.64 -6.77
CA VAL A 109 12.97 0.30 -7.67
C VAL A 109 11.91 0.97 -8.52
N ASN A 110 11.77 2.29 -8.41
CA ASN A 110 10.79 3.08 -9.16
C ASN A 110 9.35 2.53 -9.04
N GLY A 111 8.97 2.10 -7.84
CA GLY A 111 7.63 1.56 -7.56
C GLY A 111 7.40 0.12 -8.00
N GLN A 112 8.42 -0.55 -8.55
CA GLN A 112 8.35 -1.94 -8.98
C GLN A 112 9.13 -2.83 -8.01
N ARG A 113 8.62 -4.03 -7.75
CA ARG A 113 9.33 -5.02 -6.95
C ARG A 113 10.60 -5.47 -7.65
N GLU A 114 11.69 -5.51 -6.90
CA GLU A 114 13.01 -5.91 -7.34
C GLU A 114 13.66 -6.83 -6.29
N GLY A 115 14.44 -7.82 -6.71
CA GLY A 115 15.13 -8.73 -5.80
C GLY A 115 14.19 -9.60 -4.95
N THR A 116 14.74 -10.14 -3.86
CA THR A 116 14.04 -11.13 -3.03
C THR A 116 12.96 -10.48 -2.18
N HIS A 117 11.75 -11.01 -2.29
CA HIS A 117 10.63 -10.67 -1.42
C HIS A 117 10.26 -11.85 -0.54
N THR A 118 9.90 -11.55 0.70
CA THR A 118 9.37 -12.52 1.66
C THR A 118 7.95 -12.12 2.03
N TYR A 119 7.06 -13.11 2.12
CA TYR A 119 5.65 -12.96 2.41
C TYR A 119 5.27 -13.85 3.59
N TRP A 120 4.39 -13.38 4.45
CA TRP A 120 3.91 -14.11 5.61
C TRP A 120 2.38 -14.11 5.67
N TYR A 121 1.83 -15.17 6.25
CA TYR A 121 0.42 -15.24 6.65
C TYR A 121 0.15 -14.37 7.88
N GLU A 122 -1.13 -14.14 8.19
CA GLU A 122 -1.51 -13.37 9.38
C GLU A 122 -1.05 -14.06 10.67
N ASN A 123 -0.94 -15.39 10.70
CA ASN A 123 -0.42 -16.13 11.86
C ASN A 123 1.11 -16.02 12.02
N GLY A 124 1.81 -15.33 11.10
CA GLY A 124 3.26 -15.13 11.14
C GLY A 124 4.06 -16.22 10.44
N ASN A 125 3.42 -17.28 9.97
CA ASN A 125 4.10 -18.32 9.21
C ASN A 125 4.51 -17.79 7.83
N LEU A 126 5.66 -18.28 7.37
CA LEU A 126 6.15 -17.97 6.03
C LEU A 126 5.12 -18.44 5.01
N ARG A 127 4.77 -17.56 4.08
CA ARG A 127 3.85 -17.86 2.95
C ARG A 127 4.62 -18.11 1.67
N GLY A 128 5.70 -17.36 1.47
CA GLY A 128 6.57 -17.59 0.33
C GLY A 128 7.75 -16.64 0.28
N VAL A 129 8.75 -17.05 -0.46
CA VAL A 129 9.97 -16.29 -0.71
C VAL A 129 10.41 -16.50 -2.15
N GLY A 130 10.85 -15.43 -2.81
CA GLY A 130 11.38 -15.51 -4.16
C GLY A 130 11.68 -14.14 -4.76
N GLY A 131 12.30 -14.14 -5.94
CA GLY A 131 12.77 -12.94 -6.61
C GLY A 131 11.73 -12.28 -7.51
N PHE A 132 11.86 -10.95 -7.64
CA PHE A 132 11.25 -10.17 -8.71
C PHE A 132 12.32 -9.42 -9.50
N LYS A 133 12.02 -9.15 -10.76
CA LYS A 133 12.73 -8.20 -11.60
C LYS A 133 11.69 -7.33 -12.31
N HIS A 134 11.62 -6.03 -11.99
CA HIS A 134 10.58 -5.13 -12.50
C HIS A 134 9.15 -5.70 -12.39
N ASP A 135 8.75 -6.11 -11.18
CA ASP A 135 7.46 -6.77 -10.87
C ASP A 135 7.21 -8.16 -11.49
N VAL A 136 8.15 -8.68 -12.27
CA VAL A 136 8.05 -10.01 -12.90
C VAL A 136 8.74 -11.05 -12.03
N TYR A 137 8.12 -12.23 -11.83
CA TYR A 137 8.75 -13.32 -11.08
C TYR A 137 10.06 -13.75 -11.72
N GLU A 138 11.10 -13.85 -10.90
CA GLU A 138 12.45 -14.22 -11.33
C GLU A 138 13.10 -15.12 -10.27
N GLY A 139 13.82 -16.15 -10.73
CA GLY A 139 14.51 -17.09 -9.86
C GLY A 139 13.58 -18.09 -9.17
N THR A 140 14.11 -18.78 -8.17
CA THR A 140 13.37 -19.81 -7.44
C THR A 140 12.41 -19.20 -6.43
N TRP A 141 11.15 -19.60 -6.54
CA TRP A 141 10.09 -19.32 -5.60
C TRP A 141 9.79 -20.55 -4.77
N THR A 142 9.76 -20.37 -3.46
CA THR A 142 9.28 -21.38 -2.52
C THR A 142 8.02 -20.87 -1.86
N MET A 143 6.96 -21.67 -1.92
CA MET A 143 5.66 -21.37 -1.32
C MET A 143 5.36 -22.37 -0.20
N TYR A 144 4.69 -21.88 0.82
CA TYR A 144 4.33 -22.63 2.02
C TYR A 144 2.84 -22.46 2.29
N ALA A 145 2.23 -23.48 2.89
CA ALA A 145 0.89 -23.44 3.42
C ALA A 145 0.85 -22.65 4.74
N GLU A 146 -0.35 -22.28 5.17
CA GLU A 146 -0.55 -21.55 6.43
C GLU A 146 -0.11 -22.34 7.68
N ASP A 147 -0.08 -23.67 7.60
CA ASP A 147 0.46 -24.56 8.63
C ASP A 147 2.01 -24.68 8.60
N GLY A 148 2.66 -23.96 7.69
CA GLY A 148 4.12 -23.93 7.53
C GLY A 148 4.69 -25.03 6.63
N LYS A 149 3.86 -25.95 6.12
CA LYS A 149 4.35 -27.00 5.21
C LYS A 149 4.69 -26.41 3.84
N GLN A 150 5.84 -26.78 3.30
CA GLN A 150 6.21 -26.42 1.93
C GLN A 150 5.18 -26.99 0.95
N GLN A 151 4.62 -26.12 0.10
CA GLN A 151 3.65 -26.50 -0.92
C GLN A 151 4.30 -26.66 -2.29
N SER A 152 5.21 -25.77 -2.65
CA SER A 152 5.84 -25.82 -3.97
C SER A 152 7.20 -25.13 -3.99
N VAL A 153 8.03 -25.59 -4.92
CA VAL A 153 9.25 -24.92 -5.36
C VAL A 153 9.16 -24.82 -6.88
N GLN A 154 9.26 -23.61 -7.41
CA GLN A 154 9.17 -23.38 -8.85
C GLN A 154 10.17 -22.29 -9.24
N THR A 155 10.94 -22.54 -10.29
CA THR A 155 11.88 -21.56 -10.82
C THR A 155 11.21 -20.79 -11.96
N PHE A 156 11.37 -19.47 -11.94
CA PHE A 156 10.83 -18.57 -12.96
C PHE A 156 11.96 -17.87 -13.71
N GLN A 157 11.76 -17.69 -15.02
CA GLN A 157 12.57 -16.81 -15.85
C GLN A 157 11.64 -15.91 -16.66
N ASN A 158 11.80 -14.59 -16.51
CA ASN A 158 10.93 -13.60 -17.16
C ASN A 158 9.43 -13.89 -16.91
N GLY A 159 9.10 -14.29 -15.68
CA GLY A 159 7.72 -14.53 -15.25
C GLY A 159 7.14 -15.87 -15.68
N ARG A 160 7.89 -16.68 -16.42
CA ARG A 160 7.45 -18.01 -16.87
C ARG A 160 8.10 -19.10 -16.04
N PRO A 161 7.34 -20.10 -15.58
CA PRO A 161 7.92 -21.23 -14.89
C PRO A 161 8.78 -22.04 -15.85
N ILE A 162 9.97 -22.43 -15.38
CA ILE A 162 10.87 -23.33 -16.10
C ILE A 162 10.98 -24.66 -15.35
N LYS A 163 11.19 -25.73 -16.12
CA LYS A 163 11.38 -27.09 -15.62
C LYS A 163 12.86 -27.37 -15.39
#